data_AF-A0A3P9N8J3-F1
#
_entry.id   AF-A0A3P9N8J3-F1
#
_cell.length_a   1.000
_cell.length_b   1.000
_cell.length_c   1.000
_cell.angle_alpha   90.00
_cell.angle_beta   90.00
_cell.angle_gamma   90.00
#
_symmetry.space_group_name_H-M   'P 1'
#
loop_
_entity.id
_entity.type
_entity.pdbx_description
1 polymer ?
#
loop_
_entity_poly.entity_id
_entity_poly.type
_entity_poly.pdbx_seq_one_letter_code
_entity_poly.pdbx_strand_id
1 'polypeptide(L)' 'LPGFCKMAENTGSFLSCHLCSEIFKDPVSLSCNHSFCSSCLQKCWEQTGNKNCPIC' A
#
# COMPACT_ATOMS: atom_id res chain seq x y z
N LEU A 1 7.06 38.28 -1.82
CA LEU A 1 7.64 36.91 -1.82
C LEU A 1 6.49 35.93 -2.00
N PRO A 2 6.41 35.17 -3.10
CA PRO A 2 5.31 34.24 -3.31
C PRO A 2 5.46 33.05 -2.35
N GLY A 3 4.36 32.73 -1.69
CA GLY A 3 4.29 31.72 -0.66
C GLY A 3 4.52 30.31 -1.19
N PHE A 4 5.08 29.49 -0.31
CA PHE A 4 4.91 28.06 -0.37
C PHE A 4 4.56 27.61 1.05
N CYS A 5 3.28 27.31 1.27
CA CYS A 5 2.83 26.55 2.42
C CYS A 5 3.55 25.19 2.38
N LYS A 6 4.67 25.05 3.08
CA LYS A 6 5.30 23.75 3.29
C LYS A 6 4.45 22.99 4.32
N MET A 7 3.41 22.31 3.85
CA MET A 7 2.68 21.34 4.64
C MET A 7 3.26 19.94 4.39
N ALA A 8 3.64 19.31 5.50
CA ALA A 8 3.82 17.87 5.72
C ALA A 8 4.99 17.16 5.01
N GLU A 9 6.19 17.33 5.55
CA GLU A 9 7.27 16.34 5.41
C GLU A 9 7.04 15.21 6.43
N ASN A 10 6.01 14.39 6.20
CA ASN A 10 5.83 13.07 6.83
C ASN A 10 5.06 12.12 5.90
N THR A 11 5.45 12.04 4.63
CA THR A 11 4.89 11.09 3.64
C THR A 11 5.46 9.68 3.81
N GLY A 12 5.70 9.23 5.05
CA GLY A 12 6.15 7.87 5.33
C GLY A 12 5.02 6.93 5.74
N SER A 13 3.94 7.45 6.32
CA SER A 13 2.89 6.65 6.96
C SER A 13 1.71 6.28 6.06
N PHE A 14 1.47 6.99 4.96
CA PHE A 14 0.41 6.66 3.98
C PHE A 14 0.89 5.74 2.85
N LEU A 15 2.19 5.45 2.81
CA LEU A 15 2.83 4.63 1.78
C LEU A 15 3.31 3.28 2.33
N SER A 16 2.76 2.81 3.44
CA SER A 16 3.16 1.54 4.05
C SER A 16 2.16 0.41 3.79
N CYS A 17 2.69 -0.77 3.53
CA CYS A 17 1.93 -1.98 3.32
C CYS A 17 1.43 -2.58 4.63
N HIS A 18 0.13 -2.82 4.75
CA HIS A 18 -0.47 -3.44 5.94
C HIS A 18 0.01 -4.87 6.20
N LEU A 19 0.60 -5.54 5.21
CA LEU A 19 1.07 -6.92 5.32
C LEU A 19 2.53 -7.04 5.79
N CYS A 20 3.40 -6.09 5.45
CA CYS A 20 4.81 -6.11 5.84
C CYS A 20 5.24 -4.90 6.68
N SER A 21 4.36 -3.91 6.88
CA SER A 21 4.63 -2.63 7.55
C SER A 21 5.80 -1.83 6.95
N GLU A 22 6.24 -2.18 5.74
CA GLU A 22 7.27 -1.47 4.99
C GLU A 22 6.66 -0.55 3.95
N ILE A 23 7.46 0.40 3.44
CA ILE A 23 7.08 1.24 2.30
C ILE A 23 6.70 0.34 1.12
N PHE A 24 5.59 0.65 0.45
CA PHE A 24 5.11 -0.09 -0.70
C PHE A 24 6.22 -0.23 -1.75
N LYS A 25 6.62 -1.47 -2.01
CA LYS A 25 7.50 -1.82 -3.11
C LYS A 25 6.62 -2.41 -4.21
N ASP A 26 6.43 -1.63 -5.28
CA ASP A 26 5.52 -1.95 -6.37
C ASP A 26 4.06 -2.12 -5.88
N PRO A 27 3.37 -1.01 -5.49
CA PRO A 27 2.02 -1.08 -4.99
C PRO A 27 1.04 -1.53 -6.06
N VAL A 28 0.33 -2.62 -5.80
CA VAL A 28 -0.80 -3.08 -6.62
C VAL A 28 -2.09 -2.57 -5.98
N SER A 29 -2.80 -1.71 -6.69
CA SER A 29 -4.12 -1.20 -6.29
C SER A 29 -5.22 -2.16 -6.74
N LEU A 30 -5.99 -2.67 -5.79
CA LEU A 30 -7.17 -3.48 -6.07
C LEU A 30 -8.40 -2.61 -6.36
N SER A 31 -9.44 -3.21 -6.94
CA SER A 31 -10.73 -2.55 -7.21
C SER A 31 -11.42 -1.99 -5.95
N CYS A 32 -11.09 -2.52 -4.77
CA CYS A 32 -11.56 -2.04 -3.48
C CYS A 32 -10.76 -0.84 -2.93
N ASN A 33 -9.88 -0.22 -3.74
CA ASN A 33 -9.02 0.91 -3.35
C ASN A 33 -7.98 0.58 -2.25
N HIS A 34 -7.70 -0.72 -2.02
CA HIS A 34 -6.58 -1.13 -1.16
C HIS A 34 -5.32 -1.37 -1.99
N SER A 35 -4.19 -0.90 -1.47
CA SER A 35 -2.87 -1.07 -2.08
C SER A 35 -1.99 -1.95 -1.21
N PHE A 36 -1.25 -2.85 -1.85
CA PHE A 36 -0.31 -3.78 -1.21
C PHE A 36 0.96 -3.89 -2.03
N CYS A 37 2.08 -4.28 -1.40
CA CYS A 37 3.25 -4.68 -2.19
C CYS A 37 2.85 -5.88 -3.08
N SER A 38 3.24 -5.85 -4.36
CA SER A 38 2.99 -6.95 -5.30
C SER A 38 3.37 -8.32 -4.72
N SER A 39 4.55 -8.41 -4.08
CA SER A 39 5.01 -9.65 -3.44
C SER A 39 4.18 -10.07 -2.22
N CYS A 40 3.65 -9.13 -1.44
CA CYS A 40 2.81 -9.44 -0.28
C CYS A 40 1.43 -9.93 -0.73
N LEU A 41 0.84 -9.26 -1.72
CA LEU A 41 -0.44 -9.63 -2.30
C LEU A 41 -0.37 -11.01 -2.96
N GLN A 42 0.69 -11.28 -3.74
CA GLN A 42 0.91 -12.58 -4.37
C GLN A 42 1.01 -13.70 -3.32
N LYS A 43 1.82 -13.52 -2.27
CA LYS A 43 1.93 -14.49 -1.18
C LYS A 43 0.58 -14.73 -0.47
N CYS A 44 -0.22 -13.70 -0.29
CA CYS A 44 -1.56 -13.85 0.28
C CYS A 44 -2.43 -14.72 -0.62
N TRP A 45 -2.47 -14.45 -1.93
CA TRP A 45 -3.24 -15.22 -2.89
C TRP A 45 -2.80 -16.68 -3.02
N GLU A 46 -1.50 -16.94 -2.96
CA GLU A 46 -0.96 -18.30 -2.96
C GLU A 46 -1.39 -19.08 -1.71
N GLN A 47 -1.47 -18.42 -0.54
CA GLN A 47 -1.89 -19.07 0.71
C GLN A 47 -3.40 -19.28 0.81
N THR A 48 -4.20 -18.30 0.37
CA THR A 48 -5.67 -18.37 0.48
C THR A 48 -6.32 -19.06 -0.72
N GLY A 49 -5.58 -19.25 -1.83
CA GLY A 49 -6.08 -19.88 -3.05
C GLY A 49 -7.11 -19.04 -3.81
N ASN A 50 -7.32 -17.78 -3.42
CA ASN A 50 -8.25 -16.86 -4.04
C ASN A 50 -7.60 -15.48 -4.21
N LYS A 51 -8.08 -14.71 -5.20
CA LYS A 51 -7.53 -13.38 -5.52
C LYS A 51 -8.24 -12.23 -4.80
N ASN A 52 -8.78 -12.49 -3.60
CA ASN A 52 -9.50 -11.47 -2.85
C ASN A 52 -8.55 -10.47 -2.18
N CYS A 53 -9.12 -9.34 -1.77
CA CYS A 53 -8.42 -8.38 -0.96
C CYS A 53 -8.21 -8.97 0.45
N PRO A 54 -6.98 -8.94 1.00
CA PRO A 54 -6.71 -9.45 2.35
C PRO A 54 -7.23 -8.56 3.49
N ILE A 55 -7.77 -7.37 3.17
CA ILE A 55 -8.27 -6.38 4.15
C ILE A 55 -9.79 -6.20 4.08
N CYS A 56 -10.43 -6.60 2.97
CA CYS A 56 -11.89 -6.59 2.85
C CYS A 56 -12.50 -7.79 3.58
#